data_AF-A0A1F3SPN0-F1
#
_entry.id   AF-A0A1F3SPN0-F1
#
_cell.length_a   1.000
_cell.length_b   1.000
_cell.length_c   1.000
_cell.angle_alpha   90.00
_cell.angle_beta   90.00
_cell.angle_gamma   90.00
#
_symmetry.space_group_name_H-M   'P 1'
#
loop_
_entity.id
_entity.type
_entity.pdbx_description
1 polymer ?
#
loop_
_entity_poly.entity_id
_entity_poly.type
_entity_poly.pdbx_seq_one_letter_code
_entity_poly.pdbx_strand_id
1 'polypeptide(L)'
;MKAFLVFVLLLTSGLSYGQKIRFKISNHKDTTVNLVRYFGKGLFYSDTAEMKNGIIEFDGSKQKAGILALFMPDQKMLEFVYNNEEISIEATYPDLMGTTKVKKSEENTVFIEYVRFMNSKLVQANNYRE
;
A
#
# COMPACT_ATOMS: atom_id res chain seq x y z
N MET A 1 13.60 -22.34 39.50
CA MET A 1 14.22 -21.53 38.42
C MET A 1 13.87 -22.01 37.02
N LYS A 2 14.04 -23.30 36.67
CA LYS A 2 13.71 -23.82 35.32
C LYS A 2 12.23 -23.63 34.91
N ALA A 3 11.28 -23.85 35.84
CA ALA A 3 9.85 -23.63 35.57
C ALA A 3 9.47 -22.15 35.34
N PHE A 4 10.17 -21.22 35.99
CA PHE A 4 9.98 -19.78 35.78
C PHE A 4 10.46 -19.35 34.39
N LEU A 5 11.58 -19.92 33.92
CA LEU A 5 12.12 -19.69 32.57
C LEU A 5 11.19 -20.21 31.46
N VAL A 6 10.56 -21.36 31.67
CA VAL A 6 9.57 -21.92 30.72
C VAL A 6 8.29 -21.06 30.68
N PHE A 7 7.87 -20.52 31.82
CA PHE A 7 6.70 -19.65 31.91
C PHE A 7 6.92 -18.30 31.20
N VAL A 8 8.12 -17.72 31.30
CA VAL A 8 8.47 -16.47 30.59
C VAL A 8 8.52 -16.66 29.07
N LEU A 9 8.97 -17.82 28.59
CA LEU A 9 9.05 -18.13 27.15
C LEU A 9 7.66 -18.30 26.49
N LEU A 10 6.67 -18.79 27.25
CA LEU A 10 5.28 -18.94 26.82
C LEU A 10 4.52 -17.60 26.72
N LEU A 11 4.97 -16.56 27.43
CA LEU A 11 4.35 -15.23 27.38
C LEU A 11 4.74 -14.43 26.13
N THR A 12 5.85 -14.76 25.47
CA THR A 12 6.34 -14.03 24.30
C THR A 12 5.82 -14.55 22.95
N SER A 13 5.21 -15.75 22.91
CA SER A 13 4.74 -16.37 21.66
C SER A 13 3.45 -15.78 21.07
N GLY A 14 2.89 -14.72 21.68
CA GLY A 14 1.65 -14.07 21.24
C GLY A 14 1.82 -12.75 20.48
N LEU A 15 3.04 -12.24 20.31
CA LEU A 15 3.27 -10.98 19.59
C LEU A 15 3.34 -11.24 18.08
N SER A 16 2.18 -11.45 17.46
CA SER A 16 2.05 -11.32 16.00
C SER A 16 2.02 -9.82 15.68
N TYR A 17 3.12 -9.28 15.16
CA TYR A 17 3.10 -7.95 14.55
C TYR A 17 2.26 -8.05 13.26
N GLY A 18 0.99 -7.64 13.35
CA GLY A 18 0.12 -7.57 12.19
C GLY A 18 0.75 -6.69 11.12
N GLN A 19 0.91 -7.25 9.91
CA GLN A 19 1.42 -6.52 8.75
C GLN A 19 0.42 -5.42 8.39
N LYS A 20 0.68 -4.19 8.84
CA LYS A 20 -0.22 -3.07 8.64
C LYS A 20 0.05 -2.43 7.28
N ILE A 21 -1.00 -2.25 6.48
CA ILE A 21 -0.94 -1.44 5.25
C ILE A 21 -1.66 -0.13 5.56
N ARG A 22 -0.91 0.97 5.60
CA ARG A 22 -1.43 2.29 5.98
C ARG A 22 -1.20 3.31 4.88
N PHE A 23 -2.26 4.04 4.55
CA PHE A 23 -2.20 5.20 3.66
C PHE A 23 -2.57 6.49 4.39
N LYS A 24 -1.96 7.60 3.97
CA LYS A 24 -2.42 8.95 4.29
C LYS A 24 -2.59 9.74 3.01
N ILE A 25 -3.85 10.04 2.66
CA ILE A 25 -4.23 10.77 1.46
C ILE A 25 -4.67 12.17 1.86
N SER A 26 -3.94 13.17 1.37
CA SER A 26 -4.28 14.58 1.56
C SER A 26 -5.19 15.08 0.44
N ASN A 27 -5.94 16.16 0.70
CA ASN A 27 -6.78 16.84 -0.30
C ASN A 27 -7.92 15.98 -0.88
N HIS A 28 -8.49 15.09 -0.05
CA HIS A 28 -9.67 14.32 -0.38
C HIS A 28 -10.57 14.22 0.85
N LYS A 29 -11.89 14.18 0.64
CA LYS A 29 -12.88 13.99 1.71
C LYS A 29 -12.92 12.52 2.16
N ASP A 30 -13.34 12.30 3.39
CA ASP A 30 -13.59 10.95 3.91
C ASP A 30 -14.60 10.20 3.03
N THR A 31 -14.30 8.92 2.78
CA THR A 31 -15.07 8.08 1.85
C THR A 31 -14.73 6.61 2.04
N THR A 32 -15.50 5.73 1.42
CA THR A 32 -15.16 4.30 1.31
C THR A 32 -14.18 4.10 0.17
N VAL A 33 -13.09 3.39 0.45
CA VAL A 33 -12.05 3.03 -0.52
C VAL A 33 -11.87 1.52 -0.55
N ASN A 34 -11.28 1.01 -1.61
CA ASN A 34 -11.06 -0.41 -1.77
C ASN A 34 -9.57 -0.71 -1.95
N LEU A 35 -9.17 -1.92 -1.58
CA LEU A 35 -7.98 -2.54 -2.14
C LEU A 35 -8.38 -3.39 -3.33
N VAL A 36 -7.63 -3.27 -4.41
CA VAL A 36 -7.71 -4.17 -5.55
C VAL A 36 -6.36 -4.84 -5.78
N ARG A 37 -6.38 -6.06 -6.31
CA ARG A 37 -5.19 -6.87 -6.56
C ARG A 37 -5.15 -7.34 -8.01
N TYR A 38 -3.97 -7.29 -8.61
CA TYR A 38 -3.71 -7.90 -9.91
C TYR A 38 -3.68 -9.43 -9.79
N PHE A 39 -4.50 -10.13 -10.58
CA PHE A 39 -4.49 -11.59 -10.69
C PHE A 39 -4.72 -12.03 -12.14
N GLY A 40 -3.71 -12.68 -12.73
CA GLY A 40 -3.74 -12.98 -14.16
C GLY A 40 -3.83 -11.71 -14.99
N LYS A 41 -4.88 -11.60 -15.82
CA LYS A 41 -5.15 -10.42 -16.66
C LYS A 41 -6.12 -9.42 -16.04
N GLY A 42 -6.65 -9.71 -14.85
CA GLY A 42 -7.72 -8.93 -14.22
C GLY A 42 -7.29 -8.21 -12.95
N LEU A 43 -8.11 -7.24 -12.57
CA LEU A 43 -8.02 -6.48 -11.33
C LEU A 43 -9.24 -6.83 -10.46
N PHE A 44 -9.01 -7.35 -9.26
CA PHE A 44 -10.07 -7.88 -8.39
C PHE A 44 -10.09 -7.17 -7.04
N TYR A 45 -11.29 -6.88 -6.52
CA TYR A 45 -11.46 -6.37 -5.17
C TYR A 45 -10.93 -7.38 -4.14
N SER A 46 -10.11 -6.88 -3.22
CA SER A 46 -9.43 -7.66 -2.18
C SER A 46 -9.91 -7.29 -0.79
N ASP A 47 -10.18 -6.00 -0.55
CA ASP A 47 -10.64 -5.49 0.75
C ASP A 47 -11.36 -4.14 0.60
N THR A 48 -12.04 -3.70 1.65
CA THR A 48 -12.76 -2.42 1.73
C THR A 48 -12.45 -1.74 3.07
N ALA A 49 -12.19 -0.43 3.04
CA ALA A 49 -11.97 0.37 4.26
C ALA A 49 -12.61 1.76 4.14
N GLU A 50 -12.78 2.42 5.28
CA GLU A 50 -13.15 3.83 5.34
C GLU A 50 -11.89 4.69 5.46
N MET A 51 -11.82 5.74 4.64
CA MET A 51 -10.90 6.86 4.84
C MET A 51 -11.45 7.77 5.93
N LYS A 52 -10.69 8.00 6.99
CA LYS A 52 -11.03 8.91 8.10
C LYS A 52 -9.93 9.93 8.31
N ASN A 53 -10.25 11.21 8.16
CA ASN A 53 -9.29 12.32 8.14
C ASN A 53 -8.09 12.03 7.21
N GLY A 54 -8.37 11.49 6.03
CA GLY A 54 -7.34 11.09 5.06
C GLY A 54 -6.53 9.84 5.43
N ILE A 55 -6.77 9.20 6.57
CA ILE A 55 -6.07 7.97 7.00
C ILE A 55 -6.88 6.75 6.57
N ILE A 56 -6.21 5.76 5.98
CA ILE A 56 -6.78 4.47 5.60
C ILE A 56 -5.87 3.37 6.13
N GLU A 57 -6.46 2.31 6.66
CA GLU A 57 -5.72 1.17 7.20
C GLU A 57 -6.36 -0.14 6.76
N PHE A 58 -5.53 -1.07 6.30
CA PHE A 58 -5.91 -2.44 5.98
C PHE A 58 -5.07 -3.42 6.78
N ASP A 59 -5.65 -4.58 7.04
CA ASP A 59 -4.96 -5.73 7.64
C ASP A 59 -4.26 -6.54 6.53
N GLY A 60 -2.94 -6.38 6.45
CA GLY A 60 -2.10 -7.07 5.47
C GLY A 60 -2.11 -8.59 5.64
N SER A 61 -2.39 -9.12 6.84
CA SER A 61 -2.46 -10.58 7.06
C SER A 61 -3.56 -11.26 6.25
N LYS A 62 -4.56 -10.49 5.77
CA LYS A 62 -5.64 -10.93 4.89
C LYS A 62 -5.28 -10.85 3.41
N GLN A 63 -4.18 -10.20 3.06
CA GLN A 63 -3.81 -9.91 1.68
C GLN A 63 -2.82 -10.97 1.15
N LYS A 64 -2.94 -11.27 -0.14
CA LYS A 64 -1.97 -12.11 -0.85
C LYS A 64 -0.88 -11.24 -1.43
N ALA A 65 0.37 -11.69 -1.32
CA ALA A 65 1.50 -11.02 -1.94
C ALA A 65 1.30 -10.77 -3.46
N GLY A 66 1.87 -9.68 -3.96
CA GLY A 66 1.78 -9.22 -5.34
C GLY A 66 1.53 -7.71 -5.45
N ILE A 67 1.18 -7.26 -6.66
CA ILE A 67 0.84 -5.85 -6.90
C ILE A 67 -0.62 -5.62 -6.52
N LEU A 68 -0.83 -4.66 -5.63
CA LEU A 68 -2.13 -4.17 -5.18
C LEU A 68 -2.26 -2.68 -5.52
N ALA A 69 -3.47 -2.16 -5.43
CA ALA A 69 -3.72 -0.73 -5.50
C ALA A 69 -4.74 -0.28 -4.46
N LEU A 70 -4.50 0.86 -3.84
CA LEU A 70 -5.55 1.64 -3.19
C LEU A 70 -6.43 2.24 -4.31
N PHE A 71 -7.69 1.85 -4.34
CA PHE A 71 -8.65 2.18 -5.38
C PHE A 71 -9.70 3.16 -4.85
N MET A 72 -9.68 4.38 -5.40
CA MET A 72 -10.60 5.46 -5.05
C MET A 72 -11.94 5.31 -5.81
N PRO A 73 -13.03 5.92 -5.31
CA PRO A 73 -14.35 5.84 -5.97
C PRO A 73 -14.38 6.37 -7.42
N ASP A 74 -13.51 7.33 -7.74
CA ASP A 74 -13.33 7.90 -9.08
C ASP A 74 -12.33 7.14 -9.95
N GLN A 75 -12.01 5.90 -9.55
CA GLN A 75 -11.10 4.97 -10.20
C GLN A 75 -9.62 5.38 -10.23
N LYS A 76 -9.23 6.44 -9.50
CA LYS A 76 -7.81 6.75 -9.30
C LYS A 76 -7.16 5.71 -8.41
N MET A 77 -5.92 5.37 -8.74
CA MET A 77 -5.18 4.30 -8.10
C MET A 77 -3.85 4.79 -7.55
N LEU A 78 -3.48 4.25 -6.38
CA LEU A 78 -2.11 4.23 -5.89
C LEU A 78 -1.66 2.77 -5.87
N GLU A 79 -0.84 2.38 -6.83
CA GLU A 79 -0.28 1.03 -6.96
C GLU A 79 0.91 0.85 -6.02
N PHE A 80 1.00 -0.33 -5.41
CA PHE A 80 2.06 -0.69 -4.48
C PHE A 80 2.30 -2.21 -4.51
N VAL A 81 3.50 -2.63 -4.14
CA VAL A 81 3.84 -4.04 -3.97
C VAL A 81 3.58 -4.44 -2.53
N TYR A 82 2.89 -5.56 -2.35
CA TYR A 82 2.73 -6.18 -1.04
C TYR A 82 3.49 -7.50 -1.01
N ASN A 83 4.42 -7.63 -0.05
CA ASN A 83 5.17 -8.86 0.15
C ASN A 83 5.33 -9.17 1.65
N ASN A 84 4.20 -9.29 2.35
CA ASN A 84 4.16 -9.69 3.76
C ASN A 84 5.00 -8.76 4.66
N GLU A 85 4.99 -7.46 4.38
CA GLU A 85 5.69 -6.43 5.14
C GLU A 85 4.73 -5.31 5.59
N GLU A 86 5.19 -4.50 6.55
CA GLU A 86 4.46 -3.28 6.91
C GLU A 86 4.68 -2.19 5.87
N ILE A 87 3.59 -1.54 5.47
CA ILE A 87 3.60 -0.51 4.44
C ILE A 87 3.01 0.76 5.04
N SER A 88 3.71 1.88 4.84
CA SER A 88 3.18 3.20 5.14
C SER A 88 3.49 4.15 4.00
N ILE A 89 2.43 4.66 3.36
CA ILE A 89 2.54 5.51 2.18
C ILE A 89 1.68 6.76 2.38
N GLU A 90 2.24 7.92 2.05
CA GLU A 90 1.48 9.18 1.98
C GLU A 90 1.36 9.62 0.52
N ALA A 91 0.26 10.26 0.15
CA ALA A 91 0.08 10.87 -1.16
C ALA A 91 -0.92 12.04 -1.10
N THR A 92 -0.99 12.82 -2.16
CA THR A 92 -1.90 13.96 -2.31
C THR A 92 -2.80 13.74 -3.51
N TYR A 93 -4.12 13.81 -3.29
CA TYR A 93 -5.11 13.71 -4.36
C TYR A 93 -5.14 15.01 -5.20
N PRO A 94 -5.35 14.95 -6.53
CA PRO A 94 -5.66 13.77 -7.35
C PRO A 94 -4.45 12.99 -7.90
N ASP A 95 -3.24 13.54 -7.80
CA ASP A 95 -2.03 12.89 -8.33
C ASP A 95 -1.41 11.91 -7.32
N LEU A 96 -2.06 10.77 -7.15
CA LEU A 96 -1.65 9.80 -6.14
C LEU A 96 -0.24 9.25 -6.40
N MET A 97 0.05 8.77 -7.61
CA MET A 97 1.35 8.16 -7.94
C MET A 97 2.48 9.19 -8.07
N GLY A 98 2.21 10.39 -8.60
CA GLY A 98 3.22 11.43 -8.73
C GLY A 98 3.65 12.01 -7.39
N THR A 99 2.74 12.11 -6.43
CA THR A 99 3.01 12.72 -5.11
C THR A 99 3.36 11.75 -4.00
N THR A 100 3.40 10.44 -4.27
CA THR A 100 3.67 9.40 -3.27
C THR A 100 4.93 9.64 -2.43
N LYS A 101 4.85 9.40 -1.12
CA LYS A 101 6.00 9.39 -0.20
C LYS A 101 5.92 8.11 0.61
N VAL A 102 6.84 7.19 0.36
CA VAL A 102 6.95 5.97 1.15
C VAL A 102 7.60 6.32 2.49
N LYS A 103 6.94 5.95 3.58
CA LYS A 103 7.42 6.10 4.96
C LYS A 103 7.94 4.78 5.52
N LYS A 104 7.43 3.66 5.02
CA LYS A 104 7.84 2.29 5.37
C LYS A 104 7.57 1.36 4.20
N SER A 105 8.53 0.47 3.91
CA SER A 105 8.71 -0.43 2.74
C SER A 105 9.81 0.02 1.78
N GLU A 106 10.94 -0.70 1.79
CA GLU A 106 12.04 -0.48 0.84
C GLU A 106 11.63 -0.92 -0.57
N GLU A 107 10.87 -2.02 -0.68
CA GLU A 107 10.36 -2.52 -1.96
C GLU A 107 9.50 -1.49 -2.67
N ASN A 108 8.59 -0.83 -1.95
CA ASN A 108 7.76 0.23 -2.52
C ASN A 108 8.54 1.50 -2.84
N THR A 109 9.64 1.78 -2.12
CA THR A 109 10.53 2.89 -2.46
C THR A 109 11.10 2.70 -3.85
N VAL A 110 11.68 1.52 -4.12
CA VAL A 110 12.23 1.17 -5.43
C VAL A 110 11.14 1.10 -6.51
N PHE A 111 10.01 0.45 -6.22
CA PHE A 111 8.90 0.31 -7.16
C PHE A 111 8.35 1.68 -7.63
N ILE A 112 8.09 2.59 -6.70
CA ILE A 112 7.52 3.91 -7.01
C ILE A 112 8.52 4.77 -7.79
N GLU A 113 9.81 4.73 -7.44
CA GLU A 113 10.85 5.41 -8.22
C GLU A 113 10.90 4.91 -9.66
N TYR A 114 10.84 3.59 -9.85
CA TYR A 114 10.78 3.00 -11.17
C TYR A 114 9.53 3.43 -11.96
N VAL A 115 8.35 3.38 -11.34
CA VAL A 115 7.10 3.83 -11.99
C VAL A 115 7.19 5.29 -12.43
N ARG A 116 7.73 6.17 -11.58
CA ARG A 116 7.95 7.59 -11.95
C ARG A 116 8.93 7.75 -13.09
N PHE A 117 10.05 7.02 -13.05
CA PHE A 117 11.03 7.03 -14.12
C PHE A 117 10.37 6.61 -15.45
N MET A 118 9.63 5.50 -15.48
CA MET A 118 8.93 5.03 -16.66
C MET A 118 7.92 6.05 -17.19
N ASN A 119 7.12 6.65 -16.31
CA ASN A 119 6.20 7.72 -16.69
C ASN A 119 6.92 8.92 -17.32
N SER A 120 8.07 9.33 -16.76
CA SER A 120 8.87 10.42 -17.33
C SER A 120 9.39 10.09 -18.75
N LYS A 121 9.71 8.82 -19.01
CA LYS A 121 10.17 8.35 -20.32
C LYS A 121 9.03 8.25 -21.33
N LEU A 122 7.85 7.84 -20.90
CA LEU A 122 6.65 7.85 -21.74
C LEU A 122 6.29 9.28 -22.20
N VAL A 123 6.34 10.26 -21.29
CA VAL A 123 6.11 11.66 -21.65
C VAL A 123 7.15 12.16 -22.66
N GLN A 124 8.43 11.88 -22.44
CA GLN A 124 9.49 12.21 -23.40
C GLN A 124 9.24 11.58 -24.78
N ALA A 125 8.87 10.29 -24.82
CA ALA A 125 8.60 9.58 -26.05
C ALA A 125 7.42 10.18 -26.84
N ASN A 126 6.36 10.61 -26.14
CA ASN A 126 5.20 11.24 -26.77
C ASN A 126 5.55 12.58 -27.43
N ASN A 127 6.43 13.38 -26.81
CA ASN A 127 6.88 14.65 -27.38
C ASN A 127 7.67 14.49 -28.69
N TYR A 128 8.22 13.30 -28.97
CA TYR A 128 8.88 13.00 -30.25
C TYR A 128 7.94 12.45 -31.33
N ARG A 129 6.68 12.19 -30.98
CA ARG A 129 5.64 11.73 -31.92
C ARG A 129 4.85 12.89 -32.52
N GLU A 130 4.92 14.06 -31.88
CA GLU A 130 4.38 15.34 -32.35
C GLU A 130 5.41 16.08 -33.21
#